data_AF-A0A7C3QPE6-F1
#
_entry.id   AF-A0A7C3QPE6-F1
#
_cell.length_a   1.000
_cell.length_b   1.000
_cell.length_c   1.000
_cell.angle_alpha   90.00
_cell.angle_beta   90.00
_cell.angle_gamma   90.00
#
_symmetry.space_group_name_H-M   'P 1'
#
loop_
_entity.id
_entity.type
_entity.pdbx_description
1 polymer ?
#
loop_
_entity_poly.entity_id
_entity_poly.type
_entity_poly.pdbx_seq_one_letter_code
_entity_poly.pdbx_strand_id
1 'polypeptide(L)'
;METKGLTALRISLASPQTIMSWSYGEVLKPETINYRRLRPEKDGLFCEAIFGPTRDWQCYCGKYKNPRYKGITCDKCGVEVTRAAVRRERMGHITLATPVAHIWYTRRIPSQMGMLLDVSRRNLDRVLYFAQY
;
A
#
# COMPACT_ATOMS: atom_id res chain seq x y z
N MET A 1 -11.30 -18.79 0.06
CA MET A 1 -12.06 -17.88 0.95
C MET A 1 -13.39 -18.56 1.23
N GLU A 2 -13.59 -19.07 2.44
CA GLU A 2 -14.90 -19.59 2.83
C GLU A 2 -15.86 -18.42 3.04
N THR A 3 -16.89 -18.33 2.20
CA THR A 3 -17.98 -17.34 2.26
C THR A 3 -19.07 -17.72 3.27
N LYS A 4 -18.84 -18.79 4.06
CA LYS A 4 -19.82 -19.31 5.02
C LYS A 4 -19.97 -18.34 6.18
N GLY A 5 -21.08 -17.59 6.18
CA GLY A 5 -21.49 -16.72 7.29
C GLY A 5 -21.47 -15.21 7.02
N LEU A 6 -21.17 -14.77 5.79
CA LEU A 6 -21.17 -13.34 5.46
C LEU A 6 -22.61 -12.88 5.14
N THR A 7 -23.24 -12.12 6.04
CA THR A 7 -24.64 -11.67 5.91
C THR A 7 -24.79 -10.33 5.20
N ALA A 8 -23.81 -9.44 5.31
CA ALA A 8 -23.81 -8.13 4.66
C ALA A 8 -22.38 -7.63 4.37
N LEU A 9 -22.24 -6.78 3.35
CA LEU A 9 -21.00 -6.10 3.00
C LEU A 9 -21.18 -4.59 3.17
N ARG A 10 -20.27 -3.94 3.89
CA ARG A 10 -20.24 -2.49 4.07
C ARG A 10 -19.05 -1.90 3.33
N ILE A 11 -19.30 -0.81 2.61
CA ILE A 11 -18.27 0.00 1.94
C ILE A 11 -18.29 1.38 2.59
N SER A 12 -17.11 1.90 2.94
CA SER A 12 -16.94 3.22 3.56
C SER A 12 -15.65 3.87 3.09
N LEU A 13 -15.54 5.18 3.28
CA LEU A 13 -14.28 5.90 3.09
C LEU A 13 -13.22 5.39 4.08
N ALA A 14 -12.01 5.16 3.60
CA ALA A 14 -10.88 4.82 4.45
C ALA A 14 -10.24 6.10 5.00
N SER A 15 -10.17 6.23 6.32
CA SER A 15 -9.40 7.31 6.96
C SER A 15 -7.90 7.09 6.80
N PRO A 16 -7.05 8.13 6.93
CA PRO A 16 -5.60 7.95 6.93
C PRO A 16 -5.12 6.93 7.96
N GLN A 17 -5.72 6.90 9.15
CA GLN A 17 -5.40 5.92 10.20
C GLN A 17 -5.76 4.49 9.77
N THR A 18 -6.86 4.33 9.02
CA THR A 18 -7.29 3.03 8.48
C THR A 18 -6.31 2.54 7.40
N ILE A 19 -5.85 3.44 6.53
CA ILE A 19 -4.85 3.10 5.51
C ILE A 19 -3.53 2.66 6.17
N MET A 20 -3.12 3.36 7.24
CA MET A 20 -1.92 2.99 8.00
C MET A 20 -2.07 1.64 8.70
N SER A 21 -3.24 1.32 9.28
CA SER A 21 -3.45 0.05 9.98
C SER A 21 -3.44 -1.18 9.06
N TRP A 22 -3.76 -0.99 7.78
CA TRP A 22 -3.65 -2.02 6.74
C TRP A 22 -2.21 -2.24 6.26
N SER A 23 -1.33 -1.27 6.49
CA SER A 23 -0.01 -1.28 5.92
C SER A 23 0.98 -2.11 6.72
N TYR A 24 1.82 -2.85 6.00
CA TYR A 24 2.96 -3.59 6.57
C TYR A 24 4.27 -2.80 6.50
N GLY A 25 4.26 -1.60 5.92
CA GLY A 25 5.44 -0.76 5.77
C GLY A 25 5.27 0.31 4.70
N GLU A 26 6.14 1.32 4.79
CA GLU A 26 6.17 2.45 3.87
C GLU A 26 7.09 2.16 2.68
N VAL A 27 6.60 2.48 1.48
CA VAL A 27 7.40 2.45 0.26
C VAL A 27 8.06 3.80 0.05
N LEU A 28 9.39 3.84 0.20
CA LEU A 28 10.19 5.08 0.10
C LEU A 28 10.83 5.26 -1.27
N LYS A 29 11.02 4.15 -1.98
CA LYS A 29 11.87 4.07 -3.16
C LYS A 29 11.07 3.69 -4.40
N PRO A 30 11.28 4.37 -5.55
CA PRO A 30 10.60 4.00 -6.81
C PRO A 30 11.16 2.71 -7.42
N GLU A 31 12.32 2.23 -6.95
CA GLU A 31 12.97 1.05 -7.49
C GLU A 31 12.11 -0.22 -7.32
N THR A 32 12.22 -1.11 -8.30
CA THR A 32 11.43 -2.34 -8.37
C THR A 32 12.29 -3.56 -8.04
N ILE A 33 13.09 -4.00 -9.01
CA ILE A 33 13.98 -5.15 -8.92
C ILE A 33 15.35 -4.79 -9.47
N ASN A 34 16.37 -5.42 -8.92
CA ASN A 34 17.72 -5.33 -9.44
C ASN A 34 17.84 -6.07 -10.78
N TYR A 35 18.27 -5.38 -11.83
CA TYR A 35 18.36 -5.98 -13.18
C TYR A 35 19.35 -7.16 -13.28
N ARG A 36 20.44 -7.16 -12.50
CA ARG A 36 21.43 -8.26 -12.53
C ARG A 36 21.00 -9.44 -11.69
N ARG A 37 20.53 -9.17 -10.47
CA ARG A 37 20.24 -10.21 -9.47
C ARG A 37 18.80 -10.74 -9.54
N LEU A 38 17.92 -10.04 -10.26
CA LEU A 38 16.48 -10.30 -10.31
C LEU A 38 15.86 -10.39 -8.91
N ARG A 39 16.38 -9.59 -7.97
CA ARG A 39 15.90 -9.52 -6.59
C ARG A 39 15.25 -8.17 -6.31
N PRO A 40 14.17 -8.11 -5.51
CA PRO A 40 13.57 -6.85 -5.11
C PRO A 40 14.57 -5.92 -4.43
N GLU A 41 14.44 -4.62 -4.68
CA GLU A 41 15.20 -3.61 -3.95
C GLU A 41 14.55 -3.35 -2.58
N LYS A 42 15.39 -2.99 -1.59
CA LYS A 42 14.91 -2.66 -0.23
C LYS A 42 14.14 -1.34 -0.26
N ASP A 43 13.01 -1.28 0.44
CA ASP A 43 12.10 -0.13 0.56
C ASP A 43 11.42 0.28 -0.77
N GLY A 44 11.60 -0.53 -1.83
CA GLY A 44 11.01 -0.35 -3.14
C GLY A 44 9.62 -0.97 -3.30
N LEU A 45 9.05 -0.85 -4.50
CA LEU A 45 7.69 -1.30 -4.82
C LEU A 45 7.46 -2.81 -4.64
N PHE A 46 8.52 -3.62 -4.65
CA PHE A 46 8.44 -5.07 -4.45
C PHE A 46 9.13 -5.57 -3.18
N CYS A 47 9.49 -4.67 -2.26
CA CYS A 47 10.28 -4.97 -1.07
C CYS A 47 9.74 -6.18 -0.29
N GLU A 48 10.60 -7.16 -0.02
CA GLU A 48 10.20 -8.37 0.73
C GLU A 48 9.90 -8.09 2.21
N ALA A 49 10.45 -7.02 2.79
CA ALA A 49 10.19 -6.68 4.19
C ALA A 49 8.75 -6.19 4.39
N ILE A 50 8.21 -5.45 3.40
CA ILE A 50 6.84 -4.91 3.43
C ILE A 50 5.85 -5.98 2.98
N PHE A 51 6.04 -6.52 1.77
CA PHE A 51 5.04 -7.40 1.15
C PHE A 51 5.20 -8.87 1.51
N GLY A 52 6.32 -9.27 2.13
CA GLY A 52 6.65 -10.66 2.44
C GLY A 52 7.61 -11.30 1.41
N PRO A 53 8.10 -12.52 1.68
CA PRO A 53 9.20 -13.12 0.93
C PRO A 53 8.79 -13.54 -0.50
N THR A 54 9.71 -13.45 -1.47
CA THR A 54 9.44 -13.92 -2.85
C THR A 54 9.42 -15.45 -2.95
N ARG A 55 10.13 -16.15 -2.05
CA ARG A 55 10.18 -17.61 -2.00
C ARG A 55 9.67 -18.11 -0.66
N ASP A 56 8.98 -19.24 -0.68
CA ASP A 56 8.45 -19.86 0.53
C ASP A 56 9.56 -20.14 1.54
N TRP A 57 9.33 -19.71 2.79
CA TRP A 57 10.22 -19.99 3.92
C TRP A 57 11.67 -19.52 3.75
N GLN A 58 11.88 -18.45 2.98
CA GLN A 58 13.19 -17.88 2.73
C GLN A 58 13.18 -16.37 2.91
N CYS A 59 14.09 -15.85 3.75
CA CYS A 59 14.33 -14.41 3.86
C CYS A 59 15.24 -13.88 2.74
N TYR A 60 15.21 -12.56 2.48
CA TYR A 60 15.98 -11.89 1.43
C TYR A 60 17.48 -12.20 1.46
N CYS A 61 18.12 -12.07 2.62
CA CYS A 61 19.56 -12.26 2.76
C CYS A 61 19.99 -13.74 2.70
N GLY A 62 19.04 -14.67 2.84
CA GLY A 62 19.30 -16.11 2.85
C GLY A 62 19.85 -16.67 4.16
N LYS A 63 19.91 -15.88 5.25
CA LYS A 63 20.29 -16.35 6.60
C LYS A 63 19.31 -17.42 7.10
N TYR A 64 18.02 -17.14 7.03
CA TYR A 64 16.96 -18.08 7.37
C TYR A 64 16.37 -18.69 6.11
N LYS A 65 16.43 -20.02 6.04
CA LYS A 65 15.89 -20.87 4.99
C LYS A 65 15.29 -22.12 5.63
N ASN A 66 14.21 -22.63 5.03
CA ASN A 66 13.44 -23.81 5.42
C ASN A 66 12.26 -23.51 6.37
N PRO A 67 11.21 -24.34 6.35
CA PRO A 67 10.02 -24.16 7.19
C PRO A 67 10.27 -24.16 8.70
N ARG A 68 11.43 -24.65 9.16
CA ARG A 68 11.80 -24.65 10.59
C ARG A 68 11.85 -23.25 11.22
N TYR A 69 12.06 -22.22 10.42
CA TYR A 69 12.14 -20.82 10.87
C TYR A 69 10.83 -20.05 10.65
N LYS A 70 9.72 -20.76 10.45
CA LYS A 70 8.39 -20.17 10.25
C LYS A 70 8.08 -19.11 11.31
N GLY A 71 7.66 -17.93 10.87
CA GLY A 71 7.24 -16.82 11.74
C GLY A 71 8.38 -16.00 12.34
N ILE A 72 9.65 -16.32 12.04
CA ILE A 72 10.79 -15.52 12.47
C ILE A 72 11.00 -14.36 11.50
N THR A 73 11.14 -13.15 12.03
CA THR A 73 11.59 -11.98 11.29
C THR A 73 13.10 -11.91 11.29
N CYS A 74 13.71 -11.83 10.11
CA CYS A 74 15.17 -11.76 9.99
C CYS A 74 15.71 -10.43 10.53
N ASP A 75 16.61 -10.51 11.51
CA ASP A 75 17.39 -9.39 12.06
C ASP A 75 18.19 -8.59 11.02
N LYS A 76 18.73 -9.25 9.99
CA LYS A 76 19.57 -8.58 8.98
C LYS A 76 18.77 -7.86 7.89
N CYS A 77 17.68 -8.47 7.41
CA CYS A 77 16.92 -7.95 6.26
C CYS A 77 15.47 -7.55 6.57
N GLY A 78 14.99 -7.76 7.79
CA GLY A 78 13.62 -7.43 8.20
C GLY A 78 12.53 -8.30 7.59
N VAL A 79 12.88 -9.32 6.80
CA VAL A 79 11.90 -10.17 6.11
C VAL A 79 11.42 -11.27 7.04
N GLU A 80 10.10 -11.38 7.17
CA GLU A 80 9.42 -12.46 7.87
C GLU A 80 9.46 -13.75 7.05
N VAL A 81 9.83 -14.86 7.69
CA VAL A 81 9.90 -16.17 7.06
C VAL A 81 8.51 -16.81 7.05
N THR A 82 7.79 -16.61 5.95
CA THR A 82 6.44 -17.11 5.70
C THR A 82 6.29 -17.64 4.26
N ARG A 83 5.09 -18.02 3.86
CA ARG A 83 4.78 -18.38 2.47
C ARG A 83 4.74 -17.13 1.59
N ALA A 84 5.21 -17.24 0.35
CA ALA A 84 5.14 -16.16 -0.64
C ALA A 84 3.70 -15.76 -1.00
N ALA A 85 2.71 -16.61 -0.70
CA ALA A 85 1.29 -16.32 -0.88
C ALA A 85 0.83 -15.04 -0.17
N VAL A 86 1.44 -14.66 0.96
CA VAL A 86 1.07 -13.44 1.72
C VAL A 86 1.27 -12.16 0.91
N ARG A 87 2.12 -12.18 -0.13
CA ARG A 87 2.36 -11.03 -1.03
C ARG A 87 1.12 -10.59 -1.80
N ARG A 88 0.06 -11.43 -1.83
CA ARG A 88 -1.23 -11.12 -2.45
C ARG A 88 -2.21 -10.43 -1.49
N GLU A 89 -1.89 -10.40 -0.20
CA GLU A 89 -2.80 -9.93 0.85
C GLU A 89 -2.21 -8.73 1.62
N ARG A 90 -0.87 -8.64 1.73
CA ARG A 90 -0.20 -7.53 2.42
C ARG A 90 -0.23 -6.24 1.60
N MET A 91 -0.69 -5.16 2.21
CA MET A 91 -0.68 -3.82 1.62
C MET A 91 0.54 -3.01 2.11
N GLY A 92 1.01 -2.10 1.26
CA GLY A 92 1.98 -1.06 1.60
C GLY A 92 1.31 0.31 1.57
N HIS A 93 1.97 1.33 2.08
CA HIS A 93 1.50 2.72 1.95
C HIS A 93 2.64 3.66 1.55
N ILE A 94 2.28 4.87 1.16
CA ILE A 94 3.21 5.99 0.91
C ILE A 94 2.72 7.17 1.74
N THR A 95 3.60 7.75 2.56
CA THR A 95 3.28 9.00 3.23
C THR A 95 3.44 10.15 2.25
N LEU A 96 2.33 10.83 1.96
CA LEU A 96 2.37 12.01 1.10
C LEU A 96 2.89 13.21 1.89
N ALA A 97 3.83 13.95 1.30
CA ALA A 97 4.37 15.17 1.90
C ALA A 97 3.29 16.28 2.04
N THR A 98 2.28 16.24 1.17
CA THR A 98 1.17 17.19 1.16
C THR A 98 -0.15 16.45 0.97
N PRO A 99 -1.27 16.99 1.50
CA PRO A 99 -2.58 16.41 1.27
C PRO A 99 -2.97 16.53 -0.21
N VAL A 100 -3.55 15.46 -0.75
CA VAL A 100 -4.00 15.39 -2.14
C VAL A 100 -5.49 15.03 -2.16
N ALA A 101 -6.27 15.75 -2.98
CA ALA A 101 -7.68 15.45 -3.16
C ALA A 101 -7.88 14.19 -4.01
N HIS A 102 -8.72 13.27 -3.53
CA HIS A 102 -9.00 12.03 -4.25
C HIS A 102 -9.88 12.28 -5.48
N ILE A 103 -9.38 11.90 -6.66
CA ILE A 103 -9.94 12.24 -7.99
C ILE A 103 -11.42 11.87 -8.17
N TRP A 104 -11.89 10.80 -7.53
CA TRP A 104 -13.29 10.37 -7.61
C TRP A 104 -14.29 11.38 -7.04
N TYR A 105 -13.88 12.20 -6.07
CA TYR A 105 -14.77 13.18 -5.43
C TYR A 105 -14.67 14.57 -6.05
N THR A 106 -13.62 14.83 -6.83
CA THR A 106 -13.37 16.13 -7.48
C THR A 106 -13.86 16.14 -8.93
N ARG A 107 -13.44 15.15 -9.74
CA ARG A 107 -13.66 15.14 -11.20
C ARG A 107 -14.96 14.48 -11.66
N ARG A 108 -15.55 13.60 -10.84
CA ARG A 108 -16.82 12.93 -11.20
C ARG A 108 -17.95 13.96 -11.30
N ILE A 109 -18.91 13.73 -12.19
CA ILE A 109 -20.12 14.55 -12.32
C ILE A 109 -21.28 13.79 -11.65
N PRO A 110 -22.01 14.40 -10.69
CA PRO A 110 -21.70 15.69 -10.05
C PRO A 110 -20.48 15.58 -9.11
N SER A 111 -19.77 16.70 -8.94
CA SER A 111 -18.60 16.77 -8.05
C SER A 111 -19.08 16.73 -6.60
N GLN A 112 -18.82 15.63 -5.90
CA GLN A 112 -19.27 15.45 -4.51
C GLN A 112 -18.64 16.51 -3.59
N MET A 113 -17.37 16.84 -3.84
CA MET A 113 -16.65 17.87 -3.09
C MET A 113 -17.16 19.28 -3.42
N GLY A 114 -17.47 19.56 -4.69
CA GLY A 114 -18.06 20.84 -5.09
C GLY A 114 -19.44 21.07 -4.47
N MET A 115 -20.29 20.03 -4.43
CA MET A 115 -21.60 20.10 -3.78
C MET A 115 -21.49 20.28 -2.26
N LEU A 116 -20.54 19.59 -1.62
CA LEU A 116 -20.34 19.70 -0.17
C LEU A 116 -19.90 21.11 0.26
N LEU A 117 -19.10 21.78 -0.58
CA LEU A 117 -18.55 23.11 -0.29
C LEU A 117 -19.37 24.26 -0.91
N ASP A 118 -20.41 23.96 -1.67
CA ASP A 118 -21.18 24.93 -2.48
C ASP A 118 -20.30 25.76 -3.44
N VAL A 119 -19.36 25.10 -4.12
CA VAL A 119 -18.43 25.72 -5.07
C VAL A 119 -18.57 25.08 -6.45
N SER A 120 -18.55 25.91 -7.49
CA SER A 120 -18.54 25.42 -8.87
C SER A 120 -17.30 24.55 -9.14
N ARG A 121 -17.47 23.46 -9.90
CA ARG A 121 -16.35 22.57 -10.26
C ARG A 121 -15.16 23.33 -10.85
N ARG A 122 -15.41 24.34 -11.68
CA ARG A 122 -14.36 25.16 -12.31
C ARG A 122 -13.53 25.90 -11.26
N ASN A 123 -14.16 26.45 -10.22
CA ASN A 123 -13.46 27.15 -9.15
C ASN A 123 -12.71 26.15 -8.25
N LEU A 124 -13.30 24.99 -7.95
CA LEU A 124 -12.63 23.93 -7.19
C LEU A 124 -11.36 23.45 -7.90
N ASP A 125 -11.43 23.18 -9.21
CA ASP A 125 -10.28 22.76 -10.00
C ASP A 125 -9.18 23.85 -10.02
N ARG A 126 -9.55 25.14 -10.08
CA ARG A 126 -8.57 26.23 -10.02
C ARG A 126 -7.80 26.25 -8.70
N VAL A 127 -8.46 26.00 -7.58
CA VAL A 127 -7.78 25.92 -6.27
C VAL A 127 -6.90 24.67 -6.19
N LEU A 128 -7.42 23.51 -6.59
CA LEU A 128 -6.68 22.24 -6.52
C LEU A 128 -5.42 22.22 -7.40
N TYR A 129 -5.44 22.90 -8.54
CA TYR A 129 -4.31 23.02 -9.46
C TYR A 129 -3.51 24.31 -9.26
N PHE A 130 -3.67 24.99 -8.11
CA PHE A 130 -2.91 26.19 -7.75
C PHE A 130 -3.00 27.34 -8.79
N ALA A 131 -4.12 27.44 -9.50
CA ALA A 131 -4.38 28.52 -10.46
C ALA A 131 -5.03 29.74 -9.81
N GLN A 132 -5.68 29.57 -8.66
CA GLN A 132 -6.32 30.64 -7.89
C GLN A 132 -6.31 30.27 -6.40
N TYR A 133 -6.21 31.27 -5.53
CA TYR A 133 -6.35 31.11 -4.07
C TYR A 133 -7.82 31.14 -3.66
#